data_AF-A0A358PZX2-F1
#
_entry.id   AF-A0A358PZX2-F1
#
_cell.length_a   1.000
_cell.length_b   1.000
_cell.length_c   1.000
_cell.angle_alpha   90.00
_cell.angle_beta   90.00
_cell.angle_gamma   90.00
#
_symmetry.space_group_name_H-M   'P 1'
#
loop_
_entity.id
_entity.type
_entity.pdbx_description
1 polymer ?
#
loop_
_entity_poly.entity_id
_entity_poly.type
_entity_poly.pdbx_seq_one_letter_code
_entity_poly.pdbx_strand_id
1 'polypeptide(L)' 'MSNTSSVCPLKQSDHQAVILPFKSRSQTKEQFSPCIFCGKTIKVQRFKGKTVCINCLHQIPAIFYYG' A
#
# COMPACT_ATOMS: atom_id res chain seq x y z
N MET A 1 -46.95 25.79 -40.54
CA MET A 1 -45.79 26.14 -41.40
C MET A 1 -44.55 25.62 -40.70
N SER A 2 -43.82 24.74 -41.40
CA SER A 2 -42.72 23.94 -40.88
C SER A 2 -41.44 24.77 -40.87
N ASN A 3 -40.73 24.82 -39.73
CA ASN A 3 -39.37 25.34 -39.67
C ASN A 3 -38.37 24.21 -39.50
N THR A 4 -37.39 24.22 -40.40
CA THR A 4 -36.23 23.36 -40.52
C THR A 4 -35.21 23.64 -39.41
N SER A 5 -34.58 22.59 -38.88
CA SER A 5 -33.14 22.64 -38.54
C SER A 5 -32.59 21.24 -38.42
N SER A 6 -31.76 20.89 -39.39
CA SER A 6 -30.81 19.78 -39.32
C SER A 6 -29.98 19.90 -38.04
N VAL A 7 -29.99 18.88 -37.20
CA VAL A 7 -28.96 18.70 -36.17
C VAL A 7 -28.24 17.41 -36.51
N CYS A 8 -27.08 17.57 -37.15
CA CYS A 8 -26.13 16.49 -37.36
C CYS A 8 -25.76 15.85 -36.01
N PRO A 9 -25.61 14.52 -35.93
CA PRO A 9 -25.14 13.86 -34.72
C PRO A 9 -23.71 14.33 -34.44
N LEU A 10 -23.54 15.04 -33.32
CA LEU A 10 -22.23 15.33 -32.74
C LEU A 10 -21.57 13.98 -32.43
N LYS A 11 -20.68 13.53 -33.31
CA LYS A 11 -19.69 12.49 -33.03
C LYS A 11 -18.84 12.97 -31.86
N GLN A 12 -19.27 12.65 -30.66
CA GLN A 12 -18.47 12.80 -29.46
C GLN A 12 -17.32 11.81 -29.58
N SER A 13 -16.11 12.32 -29.70
CA SER A 13 -14.90 11.52 -29.83
C SER A 13 -14.77 10.51 -28.69
N ASP A 14 -14.39 9.29 -29.07
CA ASP A 14 -14.26 8.06 -28.27
C ASP A 14 -13.14 8.12 -27.21
N HIS A 15 -13.13 9.15 -26.37
CA HIS A 15 -12.19 9.26 -25.25
C HIS A 15 -12.95 9.27 -23.92
N GLN A 16 -13.76 8.23 -23.72
CA GLN A 16 -14.26 7.87 -22.39
C GLN A 16 -13.09 7.36 -21.55
N ALA A 17 -12.55 8.23 -20.69
CA ALA A 17 -11.68 7.78 -19.61
C ALA A 17 -12.53 7.18 -18.50
N VAL A 18 -12.31 5.90 -18.19
CA VAL A 18 -12.96 5.22 -17.07
C VAL A 18 -12.07 5.38 -15.84
N ILE A 19 -12.63 5.90 -14.75
CA ILE A 19 -11.95 5.95 -13.45
C ILE A 19 -11.92 4.52 -12.89
N LEU A 20 -10.72 3.92 -12.84
CA LEU A 20 -10.54 2.63 -12.19
C LEU A 20 -10.52 2.82 -10.66
N PRO A 21 -11.45 2.22 -9.89
CA PRO A 21 -11.43 2.30 -8.45
C PRO A 21 -10.23 1.51 -7.91
N PHE A 22 -9.22 2.21 -7.40
CA PHE A 22 -8.17 1.57 -6.64
C PHE A 22 -8.76 1.18 -5.28
N LYS A 23 -8.74 -0.12 -4.96
CA LYS A 23 -8.99 -0.55 -3.58
C LYS A 23 -7.95 0.14 -2.72
N SER A 24 -8.41 0.93 -1.75
CA SER A 24 -7.54 1.46 -0.71
C SER A 24 -6.76 0.28 -0.14
N ARG A 25 -5.43 0.31 -0.28
CA ARG A 25 -4.54 -0.69 0.33
C ARG A 25 -4.98 -0.75 1.78
N SER A 26 -5.57 -1.88 2.19
CA SER A 26 -6.07 -2.07 3.55
C SER A 26 -4.98 -1.54 4.46
N GLN A 27 -5.25 -0.47 5.21
CA GLN A 27 -4.30 0.06 6.18
C GLN A 27 -3.91 -1.15 7.00
N THR A 28 -2.69 -1.67 6.76
CA THR A 28 -2.21 -2.83 7.45
C THR A 28 -2.17 -2.34 8.88
N LYS A 29 -3.17 -2.70 9.70
CA LYS A 29 -3.27 -2.31 11.10
C LYS A 29 -1.87 -2.51 11.64
N GLU A 30 -1.18 -1.43 11.97
CA GLU A 30 0.23 -1.52 12.33
C GLU A 30 0.30 -2.52 13.48
N GLN A 31 0.88 -3.69 13.21
CA GLN A 31 0.88 -4.76 14.19
C GLN A 31 1.91 -4.38 15.24
N PHE A 32 1.42 -3.76 16.30
CA PHE A 32 2.15 -3.61 17.55
C PHE A 32 2.21 -4.99 18.20
N SER A 33 3.43 -5.49 18.39
CA SER A 33 3.68 -6.76 19.05
C SER A 33 5.02 -6.68 19.77
N PRO A 34 5.26 -7.54 20.78
CA PRO A 34 6.54 -7.57 21.46
C PRO A 34 7.66 -8.00 20.51
N CYS A 35 8.79 -7.29 20.57
CA CYS A 35 10.02 -7.71 19.93
C CYS A 35 10.66 -8.87 20.71
N ILE A 36 11.07 -9.94 20.02
CA ILE A 36 11.70 -11.10 20.67
C ILE A 36 13.05 -10.79 21.36
N PHE A 37 13.74 -9.72 20.94
CA PHE A 37 15.06 -9.38 21.48
C PHE A 37 14.98 -8.39 22.64
N CYS A 38 14.15 -7.35 22.54
CA CYS A 38 14.09 -6.27 23.54
C CYS A 38 12.77 -6.22 24.34
N GLY A 39 11.80 -7.07 24.04
CA GLY A 39 10.52 -7.18 24.76
C GLY A 39 9.56 -6.00 24.57
N LYS A 40 10.00 -4.89 23.98
CA LYS A 40 9.16 -3.69 23.77
C LYS A 40 8.01 -4.01 22.80
N THR A 41 6.79 -3.60 23.17
CA THR A 41 5.61 -3.64 22.28
C THR A 41 5.66 -2.44 21.36
N ILE A 42 6.04 -2.68 20.11
CA ILE A 42 6.29 -1.65 19.09
C ILE A 42 5.86 -2.20 17.73
N LYS A 43 5.81 -1.35 16.71
CA LYS A 43 5.75 -1.79 15.31
C LYS A 43 6.91 -2.75 15.02
N VAL A 44 6.57 -4.00 14.75
CA VAL A 44 7.53 -5.08 14.47
C VAL A 44 7.51 -5.47 13.00
N GLN A 45 8.61 -6.05 12.55
CA GLN A 45 8.72 -6.75 11.28
C GLN A 45 8.86 -8.26 11.52
N ARG A 46 8.65 -9.06 10.47
CA ARG A 46 8.87 -10.51 10.51
C ARG A 46 10.27 -10.84 10.04
N PHE A 47 11.06 -11.46 10.91
CA PHE A 47 12.37 -12.04 10.59
C PHE A 47 12.34 -13.54 10.90
N LYS A 48 12.51 -14.39 9.88
CA LYS A 48 12.46 -15.85 10.00
C LYS A 48 11.23 -16.37 10.79
N GLY A 49 10.07 -15.74 10.58
CA GLY A 49 8.81 -16.08 11.26
C GLY A 49 8.62 -15.51 12.67
N LYS A 50 9.58 -14.75 13.20
CA LYS A 50 9.52 -14.11 14.53
C LYS A 50 9.30 -12.59 14.40
N THR A 51 8.72 -11.97 15.43
CA THR A 51 8.48 -10.52 15.51
C THR A 51 9.70 -9.79 16.07
N VAL A 52 10.28 -8.90 15.26
CA VAL A 52 11.50 -8.16 15.61
C VAL A 52 11.29 -6.68 15.31
N CYS A 53 11.65 -5.78 16.24
CA CYS A 53 11.60 -4.34 15.97
C CYS A 53 12.76 -3.92 15.04
N ILE A 54 12.59 -2.80 14.32
CA ILE A 54 13.57 -2.34 13.32
C ILE A 54 14.98 -2.14 13.91
N ASN A 55 15.08 -1.62 15.15
CA ASN A 55 16.35 -1.40 15.82
C ASN A 55 17.09 -2.72 16.07
N CYS A 56 16.39 -3.73 16.62
CA CYS A 56 16.99 -5.04 16.85
C CYS A 56 17.31 -5.74 15.53
N LEU A 57 16.48 -5.59 14.49
CA LEU A 57 16.72 -6.16 13.16
C LEU A 57 18.04 -5.67 12.56
N HIS A 58 18.32 -4.36 12.64
CA HIS A 58 19.56 -3.78 12.15
C HIS A 58 20.80 -4.23 12.94
N GLN A 59 20.62 -4.64 14.20
CA GLN A 59 21.70 -5.17 15.02
C GLN A 59 21.97 -6.66 14.77
N ILE A 60 21.04 -7.41 14.15
CA ILE A 60 21.24 -8.84 13.89
C ILE A 60 22.55 -9.14 13.13
N PRO A 61 22.90 -8.42 12.04
CA PRO A 61 24.20 -8.62 11.39
C PRO A 61 25.39 -8.39 12.34
N ALA A 62 25.29 -7.43 13.26
CA ALA A 62 26.33 -7.19 14.27
C ALA A 62 26.42 -8.32 15.32
N ILE A 63 25.32 -9.02 15.62
CA ILE A 63 25.32 -10.21 16.49
C ILE A 63 26.05 -11.39 15.80
N PHE A 64 25.99 -11.48 14.48
CA PHE A 64 26.68 -12.52 13.70
C PHE A 64 28.07 -12.11 13.21
N TYR A 65 28.51 -10.88 13.47
CA TYR A 65 29.85 -10.42 13.15
C TYR A 65 30.81 -10.78 14.30
N TYR A 66 31.11 -12.07 14.44
CA TYR A 66 32.32 -12.52 15.12
C TYR A 66 33.39 -12.73 14.04
N GLY A 67 34.23 -11.71 13.86
CA GLY A 67 35.51 -11.82 13.17
C GLY A 67 36.61 -12.14 14.17
#